data_AF-A0A371Z1W5-F1
#
_entry.id   AF-A0A371Z1W5-F1
#
_cell.length_a   1.000
_cell.length_b   1.000
_cell.length_c   1.000
_cell.angle_alpha   90.00
_cell.angle_beta   90.00
_cell.angle_gamma   90.00
#
_symmetry.space_group_name_H-M   'P 1'
#
loop_
_entity.id
_entity.type
_entity.pdbx_description
1 polymer ?
#
loop_
_entity_poly.entity_id
_entity_poly.type
_entity_poly.pdbx_seq_one_letter_code
_entity_poly.pdbx_strand_id
1 'polypeptide(L)'
;GRDEMKEMNEVVTRFTSSVNAPLVIDSTETPVIEAALKLHGGKPIINSINFEDGEAIANERMLLARKFGAAVIALTIDEVGMAKTAEDKLRIATRLV
;
A
#
# COMPACT_ATOMS: atom_id res chain seq x y z
N GLY A 1 10.10 7.58 19.28
CA GLY A 1 9.97 6.69 18.10
C GLY A 1 10.62 7.36 16.91
N ARG A 2 10.86 6.61 15.82
CA ARG A 2 11.32 7.17 14.53
C ARG A 2 10.19 7.97 13.88
N ASP A 3 10.54 8.93 13.02
CA ASP A 3 9.59 9.72 12.23
C ASP A 3 9.51 9.10 10.83
N GLU A 4 8.52 8.21 10.62
CA GLU A 4 8.36 7.45 9.39
C GLU A 4 8.14 8.36 8.18
N MET A 5 7.34 9.42 8.32
CA MET A 5 7.06 10.37 7.24
C MET A 5 8.35 11.04 6.76
N LYS A 6 9.17 11.52 7.69
CA LYS A 6 10.45 12.16 7.36
C LYS A 6 11.41 11.18 6.68
N GLU A 7 11.53 9.97 7.21
CA GLU A 7 12.45 8.96 6.69
C GLU A 7 12.02 8.44 5.32
N MET A 8 10.72 8.21 5.12
CA MET A 8 10.15 7.78 3.83
C MET A 8 10.42 8.83 2.74
N ASN A 9 10.14 10.10 3.04
CA ASN A 9 10.37 11.19 2.09
C ASN A 9 11.85 11.29 1.69
N GLU A 10 12.77 11.13 2.64
CA GLU A 10 14.21 11.15 2.38
C GLU A 10 14.64 9.99 1.46
N VAL A 11 14.18 8.77 1.75
CA VAL A 11 14.53 7.57 0.96
C VAL A 11 13.95 7.65 -0.45
N VAL A 12 12.67 7.96 -0.59
CA VAL A 12 11.99 8.02 -1.90
C VAL A 12 12.61 9.11 -2.78
N THR A 13 12.95 10.26 -2.21
CA THR A 13 13.62 11.36 -2.96
C THR A 13 14.96 10.91 -3.53
N ARG A 14 15.78 10.21 -2.73
CA ARG A 14 17.09 9.71 -3.18
C ARG A 14 16.97 8.61 -4.24
N PHE A 15 15.96 7.74 -4.13
CA PHE A 15 15.75 6.66 -5.08
C PHE A 15 15.17 7.13 -6.40
N THR A 16 14.34 8.17 -6.38
CA THR A 16 13.72 8.71 -7.60
C THR A 16 14.75 9.19 -8.64
N SER A 17 15.95 9.61 -8.22
CA SER A 17 17.03 10.02 -9.13
C SER A 17 18.03 8.91 -9.48
N SER A 18 18.01 7.78 -8.76
CA SER A 18 19.06 6.75 -8.83
C SER A 18 18.56 5.36 -9.22
N VAL A 19 17.25 5.11 -9.15
CA VAL A 19 16.62 3.81 -9.40
C VAL A 19 15.53 3.96 -10.45
N ASN A 20 15.64 3.19 -11.53
CA ASN A 20 14.66 3.17 -12.62
C ASN A 20 13.57 2.10 -12.44
N ALA A 21 13.76 1.17 -11.50
CA ALA A 21 12.75 0.17 -11.17
C ALA A 21 11.60 0.81 -10.36
N PRO A 22 10.34 0.36 -10.54
CA PRO A 22 9.24 0.72 -9.67
C PRO A 22 9.54 0.48 -8.19
N LEU A 23 9.11 1.41 -7.32
CA LEU A 23 9.22 1.23 -5.88
C LEU A 23 7.96 0.61 -5.30
N VAL A 24 8.16 -0.30 -4.33
CA VAL A 24 7.13 -0.76 -3.41
C VAL A 24 7.14 0.17 -2.20
N ILE A 25 6.07 0.94 -2.04
CA ILE A 25 5.87 1.82 -0.88
C ILE A 25 5.21 1.00 0.21
N ASP A 26 5.99 0.64 1.23
CA ASP A 26 5.58 -0.23 2.33
C ASP A 26 5.34 0.56 3.60
N SER A 27 4.07 0.71 3.98
CA SER A 27 3.65 1.43 5.19
C SER A 27 2.21 1.06 5.56
N THR A 28 1.90 1.11 6.85
CA THR A 28 0.54 1.00 7.37
C THR A 28 -0.15 2.36 7.50
N GLU A 29 0.52 3.47 7.22
CA GLU A 29 -0.01 4.82 7.39
C GLU A 29 -0.39 5.43 6.03
N THR A 30 -1.69 5.62 5.79
CA THR A 30 -2.20 6.22 4.54
C THR A 30 -1.56 7.59 4.21
N PRO A 31 -1.32 8.49 5.19
CA PRO A 31 -0.62 9.76 4.91
C PRO A 31 0.83 9.56 4.41
N VAL A 32 1.56 8.58 4.95
CA VAL A 32 2.94 8.27 4.54
C VAL A 32 2.95 7.73 3.12
N ILE A 33 2.00 6.84 2.79
CA ILE A 33 1.81 6.33 1.42
C ILE A 33 1.55 7.49 0.46
N GLU A 34 0.61 8.40 0.76
CA GLU A 34 0.31 9.52 -0.13
C GLU A 34 1.54 10.43 -0.35
N ALA A 35 2.31 10.72 0.71
CA ALA A 35 3.52 11.54 0.60
C ALA A 35 4.57 10.89 -0.32
N ALA A 36 4.82 9.59 -0.16
CA ALA A 36 5.73 8.84 -1.02
C ALA A 36 5.27 8.80 -2.48
N LEU A 37 3.96 8.59 -2.73
CA LEU A 37 3.38 8.58 -4.08
C LEU A 37 3.52 9.93 -4.79
N LYS A 38 3.47 11.05 -4.06
CA LYS A 38 3.70 12.41 -4.62
C LYS A 38 5.15 12.62 -5.07
N LEU A 39 6.10 11.91 -4.48
CA LEU A 39 7.53 12.05 -4.76
C LEU A 39 8.05 11.08 -5.83
N HIS A 40 7.39 9.93 -6.00
CA HIS A 40 7.83 8.90 -6.93
C HIS A 40 7.29 9.12 -8.35
N GLY A 41 8.19 9.20 -9.33
CA GLY A 41 7.83 9.14 -10.75
C GLY A 41 7.63 7.71 -11.25
N GLY A 42 6.80 7.50 -12.26
CA GLY A 42 6.52 6.17 -12.83
C GLY A 42 5.32 5.48 -12.18
N LYS A 43 5.33 4.15 -12.14
CA LYS A 43 4.22 3.33 -11.63
C LYS A 43 4.59 2.66 -10.29
N PRO A 44 4.30 3.29 -9.14
CA PRO A 44 4.58 2.69 -7.83
C PRO A 44 3.68 1.49 -7.51
N ILE A 45 4.04 0.75 -6.46
CA ILE A 45 3.22 -0.31 -5.86
C ILE A 45 2.94 0.08 -4.40
N ILE A 46 1.67 0.11 -3.99
CA ILE A 46 1.28 0.29 -2.59
C ILE A 46 1.32 -1.08 -1.90
N ASN A 47 2.09 -1.22 -0.83
CA ASN A 47 2.09 -2.35 0.09
C ASN A 47 1.55 -1.89 1.45
N SER A 48 0.31 -2.17 1.82
CA SER A 48 -0.72 -2.98 1.14
C SER A 48 -2.13 -2.42 1.35
N ILE A 49 -3.16 -3.13 0.91
CA ILE A 49 -4.53 -3.04 1.44
C ILE A 49 -4.93 -4.36 2.11
N ASN A 50 -5.84 -4.28 3.08
CA ASN A 50 -6.51 -5.40 3.73
C ASN A 50 -7.81 -4.90 4.40
N PHE A 51 -8.56 -5.80 5.03
CA PHE A 51 -9.78 -5.45 5.77
C PHE A 51 -9.66 -5.68 7.29
N GLU A 52 -8.46 -5.63 7.87
CA GLU A 52 -8.23 -5.85 9.31
C GLU A 52 -9.09 -4.89 10.17
N ASP A 53 -9.10 -3.61 9.81
CA ASP A 53 -9.93 -2.57 10.44
C ASP A 53 -11.21 -2.26 9.62
N GLY A 54 -11.66 -3.20 8.80
CA GLY A 54 -12.73 -3.02 7.82
C GLY A 54 -12.28 -2.34 6.52
N GLU A 55 -13.24 -1.93 5.69
CA GLU A 55 -12.97 -1.57 4.28
C GLU A 55 -12.56 -0.10 4.06
N ALA A 56 -12.69 0.77 5.06
CA ALA A 56 -12.48 2.22 4.90
C ALA A 56 -11.05 2.56 4.46
N ILE A 57 -10.04 2.01 5.16
CA ILE A 57 -8.62 2.26 4.86
C ILE A 57 -8.24 1.68 3.49
N ALA A 58 -8.74 0.48 3.15
CA ALA A 58 -8.54 -0.11 1.84
C ALA A 58 -9.11 0.81 0.74
N ASN A 59 -10.33 1.32 0.92
CA ASN A 59 -10.98 2.23 -0.02
C ASN A 59 -10.18 3.53 -0.21
N GLU A 60 -9.67 4.14 0.87
CA GLU A 60 -8.81 5.32 0.79
C GLU A 60 -7.55 5.05 -0.04
N ARG A 61 -6.86 3.93 0.23
CA ARG A 61 -5.65 3.53 -0.51
C ARG A 61 -5.96 3.18 -1.97
N MET A 62 -7.13 2.62 -2.27
CA MET A 62 -7.58 2.38 -3.64
C MET A 62 -7.85 3.69 -4.40
N LEU A 63 -8.39 4.71 -3.74
CA LEU A 63 -8.52 6.06 -4.32
C LEU A 63 -7.14 6.67 -4.61
N LEU A 64 -6.16 6.48 -3.73
CA LEU A 64 -4.76 6.89 -4.00
C LEU A 64 -4.17 6.11 -5.18
N ALA A 65 -4.35 4.79 -5.22
CA ALA A 65 -3.87 3.97 -6.33
C ALA A 65 -4.46 4.43 -7.67
N ARG A 66 -5.75 4.74 -7.71
CA ARG A 66 -6.42 5.34 -8.88
C ARG A 66 -5.85 6.70 -9.24
N LYS A 67 -5.63 7.58 -8.26
CA LYS A 67 -5.12 8.95 -8.46
C LYS A 67 -3.68 8.97 -8.98
N PHE A 68 -2.81 8.12 -8.46
CA PHE A 68 -1.38 8.09 -8.77
C PHE A 68 -1.00 6.99 -9.79
N GLY A 69 -1.98 6.22 -10.28
CA GLY A 69 -1.74 5.12 -11.22
C GLY A 69 -0.96 3.95 -10.61
N ALA A 70 -1.01 3.76 -9.29
CA ALA A 70 -0.25 2.73 -8.58
C ALA A 70 -0.86 1.33 -8.75
N ALA A 71 -0.01 0.31 -8.73
CA ALA A 71 -0.45 -1.05 -8.43
C ALA A 71 -0.61 -1.23 -6.91
N VAL A 72 -1.30 -2.29 -6.48
CA VAL A 72 -1.61 -2.54 -5.07
C VAL A 72 -1.35 -4.01 -4.72
N ILE A 73 -0.67 -4.25 -3.60
CA ILE A 73 -0.62 -5.56 -2.95
C ILE A 73 -1.84 -5.66 -2.03
N ALA A 74 -2.70 -6.63 -2.28
CA ALA A 74 -3.88 -6.91 -1.47
C ALA A 74 -3.63 -8.16 -0.62
N LEU A 75 -3.69 -8.02 0.70
CA LEU A 75 -3.46 -9.12 1.64
C LEU A 75 -4.79 -9.78 2.00
N THR A 76 -4.80 -11.11 2.05
CA THR A 76 -5.94 -11.90 2.52
C THR A 76 -6.04 -11.87 4.05
N ILE A 77 -6.30 -10.68 4.58
CA ILE A 77 -6.52 -10.38 6.00
C ILE A 77 -7.85 -9.62 6.05
N ASP A 78 -8.76 -10.07 6.92
CA ASP A 78 -10.04 -9.41 7.14
C ASP A 78 -10.27 -9.14 8.63
N GLU A 79 -11.50 -8.78 9.01
CA GLU A 79 -11.88 -8.38 10.36
C GLU A 79 -11.71 -9.52 11.39
N VAL A 80 -11.53 -10.77 10.94
CA VAL A 80 -11.26 -11.95 11.76
C VAL A 80 -9.75 -12.27 11.82
N GLY A 81 -8.94 -11.55 11.05
CA GLY A 81 -7.49 -11.64 11.00
C GLY A 81 -6.97 -12.36 9.75
N MET A 82 -5.75 -12.88 9.84
CA MET A 82 -5.05 -13.48 8.69
C MET A 82 -5.64 -14.83 8.29
N ALA A 83 -5.96 -15.00 7.00
CA ALA A 83 -6.43 -16.24 6.43
C ALA A 83 -5.40 -17.38 6.53
N LYS A 84 -5.80 -18.51 7.13
CA LYS A 84 -4.94 -19.69 7.33
C LYS A 84 -5.25 -20.84 6.37
N THR A 85 -6.48 -20.97 5.89
CA THR A 85 -6.92 -22.01 4.95
C THR A 85 -6.95 -21.49 3.51
N ALA A 86 -7.01 -22.40 2.53
CA ALA A 86 -7.13 -22.00 1.12
C ALA A 86 -8.51 -21.38 0.83
N GLU A 87 -9.54 -21.90 1.48
CA GLU A 87 -10.92 -21.45 1.40
C GLU A 87 -11.07 -20.02 1.93
N ASP A 88 -10.47 -19.72 3.08
CA ASP A 88 -10.48 -18.36 3.65
C ASP A 88 -9.71 -17.37 2.77
N LYS A 89 -8.54 -17.79 2.24
CA LYS A 89 -7.76 -16.97 1.32
C LYS A 89 -8.58 -16.63 0.07
N LEU A 90 -9.28 -17.60 -0.50
CA LEU A 90 -10.12 -17.39 -1.68
C LEU A 90 -11.32 -16.50 -1.35
N ARG A 91 -11.99 -16.71 -0.21
CA ARG A 91 -13.12 -15.89 0.24
C ARG A 91 -12.74 -14.41 0.36
N ILE A 92 -11.61 -14.12 1.01
CA ILE A 92 -11.15 -12.74 1.20
C ILE A 92 -10.61 -12.16 -0.12
N ALA A 93 -9.85 -12.92 -0.89
CA ALA A 93 -9.37 -12.49 -2.21
C ALA A 93 -10.53 -12.11 -3.14
N THR A 94 -11.66 -12.83 -3.08
CA THR A 94 -12.86 -12.52 -3.86
C THR A 94 -13.52 -11.21 -3.43
N ARG A 95 -13.43 -10.82 -2.15
CA ARG A 95 -13.91 -9.50 -1.68
C ARG A 95 -13.01 -8.35 -2.15
N LEU A 96 -11.74 -8.62 -2.44
CA LEU A 96 -10.74 -7.61 -2.83
C LEU A 96 -10.78 -7.23 -4.32
N VAL A 97 -11.43 -8.03 -5.17
CA VAL A 97 -11.47 -7.88 -6.65
C VAL A 97 -12.83 -7.44 -7.19
#